data_AF-A0A952KRT9-F1
#
_entry.id   AF-A0A952KRT9-F1
#
_cell.length_a   1.000
_cell.length_b   1.000
_cell.length_c   1.000
_cell.angle_alpha   90.00
_cell.angle_beta   90.00
_cell.angle_gamma   90.00
#
_symmetry.space_group_name_H-M   'P 1'
#
loop_
_entity.id
_entity.type
_entity.pdbx_description
1 polymer ?
#
loop_
_entity_poly.entity_id
_entity_poly.type
_entity_poly.pdbx_seq_one_letter_code
_entity_poly.pdbx_strand_id
1 'polypeptide(L)'
;MVKLGKSKIATTALCSLLLLGGLSACSKTQQTEAGDTTQSVTADAGNAMAGAGSVVADAVTQDTPQDFATKAFNANTLEIESSKLALKTSKNKDILAFAKQMVADHTKAGTAFKAAAGKASGVTVPTAIDDATKGKLDDLTG
;
A
#
# COMPACT_ATOMS: atom_id res chain seq x y z
N MET A 1 52.41 10.77 17.39
CA MET A 1 52.00 9.63 18.25
C MET A 1 50.80 8.95 17.61
N VAL A 2 50.98 7.75 17.05
CA VAL A 2 49.93 6.98 16.38
C VAL A 2 49.38 5.97 17.38
N LYS A 3 48.08 5.99 17.68
CA LYS A 3 47.42 4.97 18.51
C LYS A 3 46.22 4.42 17.74
N LEU A 4 46.45 3.30 17.05
CA LEU A 4 45.44 2.46 16.39
C LEU A 4 44.55 1.80 17.45
N GLY A 5 43.25 2.10 17.41
CA GLY A 5 42.20 1.41 18.18
C GLY A 5 41.61 0.27 17.35
N LYS A 6 41.62 -0.93 17.92
CA LYS A 6 41.32 -2.22 17.26
C LYS A 6 39.81 -2.49 17.18
N SER A 7 39.37 -2.93 16.01
CA SER A 7 38.03 -3.46 15.72
C SER A 7 37.75 -4.75 16.51
N LYS A 8 36.51 -4.94 16.98
CA LYS A 8 36.00 -6.21 17.49
C LYS A 8 34.68 -6.53 16.78
N ILE A 9 34.78 -7.45 15.82
CA ILE A 9 33.65 -8.13 15.18
C ILE A 9 33.29 -9.29 16.12
N ALA A 10 32.07 -9.34 16.63
CA ALA A 10 31.56 -10.45 17.41
C ALA A 10 30.41 -11.12 16.66
N THR A 11 30.71 -12.31 16.14
CA THR A 11 29.81 -13.26 15.49
C THR A 11 29.17 -14.18 16.53
N THR A 12 27.84 -14.22 16.61
CA THR A 12 27.04 -15.22 17.35
C THR A 12 25.59 -15.09 16.86
N ALA A 13 24.77 -16.10 16.62
CA ALA A 13 24.92 -17.52 16.35
C ALA A 13 23.59 -17.95 15.68
N LEU A 14 23.69 -18.87 14.73
CA LEU A 14 22.57 -19.50 14.03
C LEU A 14 21.84 -20.45 14.99
N CYS A 15 20.52 -20.33 15.14
CA CYS A 15 19.69 -21.33 15.81
C CYS A 15 18.48 -21.65 14.92
N SER A 16 18.62 -22.68 14.10
CA SER A 16 17.56 -23.28 13.30
C SER A 16 16.80 -24.28 14.16
N LEU A 17 15.47 -24.15 14.25
CA LEU A 17 14.59 -25.20 14.77
C LEU A 17 13.45 -25.45 13.77
N LEU A 18 13.47 -26.66 13.23
CA LEU A 18 12.52 -27.27 12.29
C LEU A 18 11.58 -28.22 13.05
N LEU A 19 10.49 -28.62 12.38
CA LEU A 19 9.52 -29.72 12.62
C LEU A 19 8.15 -29.20 13.12
N LEU A 20 7.04 -29.19 12.35
CA LEU A 20 6.34 -30.15 11.46
C LEU A 20 5.41 -31.14 12.20
N GLY A 21 4.09 -30.96 12.03
CA GLY A 21 3.09 -32.04 12.03
C GLY A 21 1.94 -31.96 13.05
N GLY A 22 0.70 -32.12 12.59
CA GLY A 22 -0.42 -32.57 13.44
C GLY A 22 -1.84 -32.13 13.02
N LEU A 23 -2.41 -32.73 11.97
CA LEU A 23 -3.85 -32.68 11.64
C LEU A 23 -4.57 -33.79 12.44
N SER A 24 -5.53 -33.42 13.29
CA SER A 24 -6.47 -34.37 13.90
C SER A 24 -7.85 -33.73 14.01
N ALA A 25 -8.78 -34.22 13.19
CA ALA A 25 -10.19 -33.85 13.21
C ALA A 25 -10.96 -34.85 14.11
N CYS A 26 -11.77 -34.33 15.03
CA CYS A 26 -12.91 -35.07 15.55
C CYS A 26 -14.04 -34.08 15.88
N SER A 27 -15.16 -34.26 15.20
CA SER A 27 -16.35 -33.40 15.24
C SER A 27 -17.11 -33.53 16.56
N LYS A 28 -17.37 -32.40 17.22
CA LYS A 28 -18.55 -32.24 18.07
C LYS A 28 -19.10 -30.82 17.88
N THR A 29 -20.25 -30.77 17.22
CA THR A 29 -21.10 -29.61 16.98
C THR A 29 -21.47 -28.88 18.28
N GLN A 30 -21.28 -27.56 18.32
CA GLN A 30 -22.14 -26.62 19.07
C GLN A 30 -21.94 -25.15 18.61
N GLN A 31 -22.87 -24.72 17.75
CA GLN A 31 -23.58 -23.43 17.65
C GLN A 31 -22.98 -22.09 18.17
N THR A 32 -23.04 -21.09 17.28
CA THR A 32 -23.62 -19.72 17.48
C THR A 32 -22.66 -18.51 17.43
N GLU A 33 -22.90 -17.67 16.41
CA GLU A 33 -22.70 -16.20 16.24
C GLU A 33 -21.28 -15.60 16.17
N ALA A 34 -20.88 -15.17 14.97
CA ALA A 34 -20.46 -13.80 14.62
C ALA A 34 -19.87 -13.84 13.19
N GLY A 35 -20.45 -13.07 12.27
CA GLY A 35 -19.99 -12.98 10.88
C GLY A 35 -18.65 -12.26 10.76
N ASP A 36 -17.57 -13.04 10.75
CA ASP A 36 -16.24 -12.65 10.29
C ASP A 36 -15.89 -13.51 9.07
N THR A 37 -16.18 -12.98 7.89
CA THR A 37 -15.77 -13.63 6.63
C THR A 37 -14.41 -13.08 6.22
N THR A 38 -13.39 -13.57 6.92
CA THR A 38 -12.05 -13.70 6.37
C THR A 38 -12.11 -14.69 5.20
N GLN A 39 -12.18 -14.19 3.96
CA GLN A 39 -12.06 -15.02 2.77
C GLN A 39 -10.59 -15.26 2.43
N SER A 40 -10.16 -16.44 2.87
CA SER A 40 -9.13 -17.31 2.32
C SER A 40 -8.55 -16.90 0.96
N VAL A 41 -7.27 -16.52 0.97
CA VAL A 41 -6.38 -16.64 -0.18
C VAL A 41 -6.16 -18.12 -0.50
N THR A 42 -6.87 -18.65 -1.50
CA THR A 42 -6.45 -19.87 -2.20
C THR A 42 -5.81 -19.47 -3.52
N ALA A 43 -4.49 -19.60 -3.59
CA ALA A 43 -3.76 -19.72 -4.83
C ALA A 43 -3.94 -21.15 -5.37
N ASP A 44 -4.28 -21.30 -6.66
CA ASP A 44 -3.77 -22.32 -7.59
C ASP A 44 -4.36 -21.99 -8.98
N ALA A 45 -3.61 -21.46 -9.94
CA ALA A 45 -2.90 -22.22 -10.98
C ALA A 45 -3.72 -23.35 -11.63
N GLY A 46 -3.91 -23.27 -12.95
CA GLY A 46 -4.06 -24.44 -13.82
C GLY A 46 -5.49 -24.83 -14.24
N ASN A 47 -5.90 -24.34 -15.40
CA ASN A 47 -6.75 -25.00 -16.42
C ASN A 47 -7.58 -26.23 -15.98
N ALA A 48 -8.90 -26.07 -15.81
CA ALA A 48 -9.88 -27.09 -16.22
C ALA A 48 -11.34 -26.58 -16.22
N MET A 49 -12.00 -26.85 -17.35
CA MET A 49 -13.43 -27.12 -17.53
C MET A 49 -14.44 -25.96 -17.60
N ALA A 50 -15.00 -25.84 -18.80
CA ALA A 50 -16.20 -25.10 -19.13
C ALA A 50 -17.42 -25.54 -18.30
N GLY A 51 -18.20 -24.57 -17.83
CA GLY A 51 -19.49 -24.82 -17.19
C GLY A 51 -20.16 -23.51 -16.80
N ALA A 52 -21.31 -23.24 -17.42
CA ALA A 52 -22.05 -21.99 -17.37
C ALA A 52 -22.38 -21.51 -15.93
N GLY A 53 -22.05 -20.25 -15.66
CA GLY A 53 -22.55 -19.49 -14.54
C GLY A 53 -22.27 -18.03 -14.83
N SER A 54 -23.26 -17.32 -15.35
CA SER A 54 -23.23 -15.87 -15.56
C SER A 54 -23.14 -15.18 -14.20
N VAL A 55 -21.95 -15.16 -13.61
CA VAL A 55 -21.57 -14.09 -12.70
C VAL A 55 -21.48 -12.84 -13.56
N VAL A 56 -22.21 -11.80 -13.19
CA VAL A 56 -21.92 -10.47 -13.70
C VAL A 56 -20.47 -10.18 -13.33
N ALA A 57 -19.57 -10.41 -14.28
CA ALA A 57 -18.26 -9.83 -14.23
C ALA A 57 -18.52 -8.33 -14.25
N ASP A 58 -18.56 -7.70 -13.07
CA ASP A 58 -18.13 -6.32 -13.00
C ASP A 58 -16.79 -6.31 -13.71
N ALA A 59 -16.77 -5.72 -14.91
CA ALA A 59 -15.60 -5.76 -15.74
C ALA A 59 -14.54 -5.01 -14.95
N VAL A 60 -13.65 -5.75 -14.27
CA VAL A 60 -12.45 -5.19 -13.67
C VAL A 60 -11.60 -4.73 -14.85
N THR A 61 -11.89 -3.52 -15.32
CA THR A 61 -11.06 -2.83 -16.30
C THR A 61 -9.68 -2.71 -15.67
N GLN A 62 -8.73 -3.48 -16.21
CA GLN A 62 -7.36 -3.37 -15.78
C GLN A 62 -6.86 -1.99 -16.20
N ASP A 63 -6.40 -1.20 -15.23
CA ASP A 63 -5.77 0.09 -15.51
C ASP A 63 -4.56 -0.12 -16.41
N THR A 64 -4.42 0.72 -17.44
CA THR A 64 -3.17 0.77 -18.20
C THR A 64 -2.05 1.35 -17.31
N PRO A 65 -0.77 1.12 -17.64
CA PRO A 65 0.33 1.79 -16.93
C PRO A 65 0.21 3.33 -16.90
N GLN A 66 -0.38 3.93 -17.95
CA GLN A 66 -0.64 5.37 -17.99
C GLN A 66 -1.77 5.79 -17.06
N ASP A 67 -2.85 4.99 -16.96
CA ASP A 67 -3.95 5.26 -16.03
C ASP A 67 -3.45 5.20 -14.59
N PHE A 68 -2.69 4.16 -14.26
CA PHE A 68 -2.06 4.03 -12.95
C PHE A 68 -1.17 5.24 -12.65
N ALA A 69 -0.32 5.65 -13.60
CA ALA A 69 0.59 6.76 -13.37
C ALA A 69 -0.15 8.08 -13.11
N THR A 70 -1.25 8.30 -13.81
CA THR A 70 -2.12 9.48 -13.65
C THR A 70 -2.82 9.46 -12.30
N LYS A 71 -3.47 8.34 -11.95
CA LYS A 71 -4.18 8.17 -10.68
C LYS A 71 -3.23 8.28 -9.48
N ALA A 72 -2.05 7.65 -9.54
CA ALA A 72 -1.05 7.70 -8.49
C ALA A 72 -0.52 9.12 -8.27
N PHE A 73 -0.28 9.88 -9.35
CA PHE A 73 0.14 11.28 -9.25
C PHE A 73 -0.93 12.16 -8.56
N ASN A 74 -2.19 12.03 -8.98
CA ASN A 74 -3.31 12.79 -8.43
C ASN A 74 -3.53 12.46 -6.94
N ALA A 75 -3.60 11.17 -6.60
CA ALA A 75 -3.78 10.71 -5.23
C ALA A 75 -2.64 11.19 -4.30
N ASN A 76 -1.39 10.98 -4.71
CA ASN A 76 -0.23 11.41 -3.92
C ASN A 76 -0.22 12.93 -3.70
N THR A 77 -0.62 13.72 -4.70
CA THR A 77 -0.68 15.18 -4.57
C THR A 77 -1.79 15.59 -3.60
N LEU A 78 -2.98 14.99 -3.70
CA LEU A 78 -4.08 15.23 -2.77
C LEU A 78 -3.70 14.92 -1.32
N GLU A 79 -3.01 13.80 -1.08
CA GLU A 79 -2.58 13.38 0.26
C GLU A 79 -1.57 14.36 0.87
N ILE A 80 -0.64 14.87 0.05
CA ILE A 80 0.31 15.90 0.50
C ILE A 80 -0.42 17.19 0.85
N GLU A 81 -1.29 17.69 -0.03
CA GLU A 81 -1.95 18.98 0.19
C GLU A 81 -2.98 18.93 1.33
N SER A 82 -3.73 17.83 1.46
CA SER A 82 -4.61 17.61 2.61
C SER A 82 -3.84 17.51 3.93
N SER A 83 -2.67 16.84 3.94
CA SER A 83 -1.80 16.80 5.13
C SER A 83 -1.25 18.18 5.47
N LYS A 84 -0.84 18.98 4.49
CA LYS A 84 -0.43 20.38 4.72
C LYS A 84 -1.55 21.23 5.29
N LEU A 85 -2.79 21.02 4.84
CA LEU A 85 -3.95 21.69 5.41
C LEU A 85 -4.13 21.30 6.88
N ALA A 86 -4.03 20.01 7.22
CA ALA A 86 -4.11 19.55 8.61
C ALA A 86 -3.03 20.17 9.50
N LEU A 87 -1.83 20.42 8.97
CA LEU A 87 -0.77 21.16 9.68
C LEU A 87 -1.13 22.61 9.98
N LYS A 88 -1.93 23.23 9.11
CA LYS A 88 -2.37 24.62 9.26
C LYS A 88 -3.57 24.75 10.20
N THR A 89 -4.48 23.78 10.20
CA THR A 89 -5.79 23.91 10.86
C THR A 89 -5.90 23.16 12.18
N SER A 90 -5.18 22.05 12.36
CA SER A 90 -5.29 21.23 13.56
C SER A 90 -4.56 21.84 14.77
N LYS A 91 -5.14 21.67 15.95
CA LYS A 91 -4.50 21.94 17.25
C LYS A 91 -4.11 20.66 18.00
N ASN A 92 -4.50 19.50 17.48
CA ASN A 92 -4.20 18.22 18.10
C ASN A 92 -2.77 17.80 17.76
N LYS A 93 -1.94 17.55 18.78
CA LYS A 93 -0.52 17.22 18.62
C LYS A 93 -0.27 15.95 17.80
N ASP A 94 -1.13 14.94 17.93
CA ASP A 94 -0.96 13.66 17.25
C ASP A 94 -1.31 13.78 15.76
N ILE A 95 -2.38 14.54 15.45
CA ILE A 95 -2.73 14.87 14.06
C ILE A 95 -1.60 15.66 13.39
N LEU A 96 -1.03 16.64 14.09
CA LEU A 96 0.10 17.43 13.58
C LEU A 96 1.34 16.55 13.35
N ALA A 97 1.64 15.61 14.25
CA ALA A 97 2.76 14.69 14.08
C ALA A 97 2.56 13.78 12.87
N PHE A 98 1.37 13.18 12.74
CA PHE A 98 1.01 12.33 11.63
C PHE A 98 1.05 13.07 10.29
N ALA A 99 0.47 14.28 10.21
CA ALA A 99 0.48 15.08 9.00
C ALA A 99 1.91 15.47 8.54
N LYS A 100 2.84 15.73 9.48
CA LYS A 100 4.25 15.95 9.15
C LYS A 100 4.88 14.72 8.51
N GLN A 101 4.60 13.54 9.08
CA GLN A 101 5.10 12.28 8.55
C GLN A 101 4.54 12.02 7.15
N MET A 102 3.22 12.18 6.96
CA MET A 102 2.56 11.97 5.66
C MET A 102 3.15 12.87 4.56
N VAL A 103 3.37 14.16 4.85
CA VAL A 103 4.02 15.06 3.87
C VAL A 103 5.41 14.56 3.50
N ALA A 104 6.21 14.14 4.48
CA ALA A 104 7.57 13.65 4.23
C ALA A 104 7.58 12.35 3.40
N ASP A 105 6.77 11.37 3.82
CA ASP A 105 6.73 10.04 3.21
C ASP A 105 6.16 10.11 1.79
N HIS A 106 5.05 10.82 1.57
CA HIS A 106 4.44 10.95 0.24
C HIS A 106 5.26 11.86 -0.69
N THR A 107 6.00 12.85 -0.18
CA THR A 107 6.95 13.60 -1.01
C THR A 107 8.08 12.69 -1.51
N LYS A 108 8.61 11.84 -0.63
CA LYS A 108 9.64 10.86 -0.99
C LYS A 108 9.08 9.84 -1.98
N ALA A 109 7.91 9.28 -1.71
CA ALA A 109 7.23 8.32 -2.58
C ALA A 109 6.94 8.91 -3.96
N GLY A 110 6.37 10.12 -4.03
CA GLY A 110 6.10 10.82 -5.29
C GLY A 110 7.36 11.10 -6.10
N THR A 111 8.48 11.43 -5.45
CA THR A 111 9.78 11.62 -6.12
C THR A 111 10.31 10.30 -6.70
N ALA A 112 10.29 9.23 -5.91
CA ALA A 112 10.72 7.90 -6.36
C ALA A 112 9.82 7.37 -7.48
N PHE A 113 8.50 7.57 -7.37
CA PHE A 113 7.52 7.22 -8.38
C PHE A 113 7.80 7.94 -9.70
N LYS A 114 7.99 9.27 -9.70
CA LYS A 114 8.33 10.02 -10.91
C LYS A 114 9.60 9.50 -11.58
N ALA A 115 10.63 9.20 -10.78
CA ALA A 115 11.88 8.65 -11.28
C ALA A 115 11.72 7.23 -11.88
N ALA A 116 10.85 6.40 -11.31
CA ALA A 116 10.57 5.05 -11.81
C ALA A 116 9.68 5.09 -13.07
N ALA A 117 8.58 5.85 -13.03
CA ALA A 117 7.66 6.00 -14.16
C ALA A 117 8.34 6.62 -15.38
N GLY A 118 9.25 7.58 -15.19
CA GLY A 118 10.05 8.17 -16.28
C GLY A 118 11.01 7.20 -16.98
N LYS A 119 11.21 5.98 -16.44
CA LYS A 119 12.00 4.92 -17.09
C LYS A 119 11.11 3.97 -17.93
N ALA A 120 9.79 4.01 -17.75
CA ALA A 120 8.88 3.14 -18.46
C ALA A 120 8.56 3.70 -19.85
N SER A 121 8.61 2.85 -20.87
CA SER A 121 8.24 3.23 -22.24
C SER A 121 6.74 3.50 -22.34
N GLY A 122 6.37 4.62 -22.95
CA GLY A 122 4.96 4.97 -23.18
C GLY A 122 4.20 5.48 -21.94
N VAL A 123 4.89 5.73 -20.83
CA VAL A 123 4.28 6.32 -19.61
C VAL A 123 4.80 7.73 -19.41
N THR A 124 3.88 8.64 -19.11
CA THR A 124 4.18 10.03 -18.73
C THR A 124 3.49 10.35 -17.42
N VAL A 125 4.19 11.04 -16.52
CA VAL A 125 3.60 11.50 -15.26
C VAL A 125 3.06 12.92 -15.48
N PRO A 126 1.80 13.21 -15.12
CA PRO A 126 1.25 14.56 -15.20
C PRO A 126 2.06 15.57 -14.38
N THR A 127 1.98 16.84 -14.78
CA THR A 127 2.61 17.97 -14.06
C THR A 127 1.60 18.78 -13.25
N ALA A 128 0.30 18.56 -13.48
CA ALA A 128 -0.82 19.20 -12.79
C ALA A 128 -1.86 18.14 -12.42
N ILE A 129 -2.59 18.40 -11.32
CA ILE A 129 -3.69 17.54 -10.90
C ILE A 129 -4.92 17.74 -11.79
N ASP A 130 -5.79 16.74 -11.85
CA ASP A 130 -7.06 16.84 -12.57
C ASP A 130 -8.13 17.65 -11.81
N ASP A 131 -9.19 18.02 -12.52
CA ASP A 131 -10.29 18.83 -11.97
C ASP A 131 -11.02 18.13 -10.81
N ALA A 132 -11.14 16.79 -10.88
CA ALA A 132 -11.78 16.02 -9.81
C ALA A 132 -10.95 16.07 -8.51
N THR A 133 -9.64 15.95 -8.62
CA THR A 133 -8.70 16.07 -7.49
C THR A 133 -8.66 17.49 -6.97
N LYS A 134 -8.69 18.48 -7.86
CA LYS A 134 -8.79 19.89 -7.50
C LYS A 134 -10.07 20.17 -6.72
N GLY A 135 -11.23 19.68 -7.17
CA GLY A 135 -12.51 19.83 -6.46
C GLY A 135 -12.46 19.26 -5.04
N LYS A 136 -11.86 18.08 -4.86
CA LYS A 136 -11.67 17.50 -3.52
C LYS A 136 -10.80 18.36 -2.61
N LEU A 137 -9.76 19.02 -3.15
CA LEU A 137 -8.93 19.92 -2.36
C LEU A 137 -9.69 21.20 -1.99
N ASP A 138 -10.47 21.73 -2.93
CA ASP A 138 -11.30 22.92 -2.71
C ASP A 138 -12.34 22.63 -1.59
N ASP A 139 -13.00 21.47 -1.60
CA ASP A 139 -13.95 21.01 -0.57
C ASP A 139 -13.34 20.91 0.84
N LEU A 140 -12.04 20.66 0.96
CA LEU A 140 -11.36 20.62 2.26
C LEU A 140 -11.07 22.03 2.81
N THR A 141 -11.04 23.04 1.95
CA THR A 141 -10.62 24.40 2.28
C THR A 141 -11.76 25.42 2.36
N GLY A 142 -12.93 25.08 1.81
CA GLY A 142 -14.17 25.87 1.91
C GLY A 142 -14.86 25.74 3.26
#